data_AF-A0A8H6YY94-F1
#
_entry.id   AF-A0A8H6YY94-F1
#
_cell.length_a   1.000
_cell.length_b   1.000
_cell.length_c   1.000
_cell.angle_alpha   90.00
_cell.angle_beta   90.00
_cell.angle_gamma   90.00
#
_symmetry.space_group_name_H-M   'P 1'
#
loop_
_entity.id
_entity.type
_entity.pdbx_description
1 polymer ?
#
loop_
_entity_poly.entity_id
_entity_poly.type
_entity_poly.pdbx_seq_one_letter_code
_entity_poly.pdbx_strand_id
1 'polypeptide(L)'
;MSKASARAPTPVPATIASEPELAPRMRRGFARPPDSLPPPPPRRSSSSQQRPQPAPPVPSIPSSSNKPKPRKPKAGNEILNNNFRPHVLAQDRLRLWSSPFSRDHDAEFRKHLPQDAVDKTYAALFGALAPDTQENYAAGLLRFHQFCDKFEISERARMPASHFLLAAFIAQHVGTVGGGTVKSWMSGIKAWHDLNGAPWEGEDRWVELARRTANKEGTAFRREQRGPVTIEHMIALHASLDLSKPFDAAIWALATAAFWGCRRLGELTVPSLDKFDPKYHVTRGMRRRRISPNGSSPATAIPLPWTKSTRDRGGLLTLTDRDDDLCPEKALQNHLVVNKGVPLDAPLFAFTSNGGNWSPMTKDWFMRRCTSIWKAANLLLVLGHSFRIGGSTELLLAGVPCEVVAALGGWTSLAFLLYWRKIEHIIPMNIGKAYDKAKLAEVAKAFEEFRITHNIALPTADLVL
;
A
#
# COMPACT_ATOMS: atom_id res chain seq x y z
N MET A 1 -56.83 8.44 5.48
CA MET A 1 -56.44 9.75 4.89
C MET A 1 -54.99 9.99 5.32
N SER A 2 -53.96 10.16 4.50
CA SER A 2 -53.78 10.34 3.07
C SER A 2 -52.44 9.67 2.67
N LYS A 3 -52.41 9.01 1.52
CA LYS A 3 -51.22 8.41 0.90
C LYS A 3 -50.46 9.50 0.13
N ALA A 4 -49.12 9.48 0.14
CA ALA A 4 -48.32 10.12 -0.89
C ALA A 4 -47.23 9.16 -1.38
N SER A 5 -47.26 8.95 -2.70
CA SER A 5 -46.58 7.90 -3.45
C SER A 5 -45.22 8.37 -3.98
N ALA A 6 -44.34 7.39 -4.16
CA ALA A 6 -43.02 7.46 -4.77
C ALA A 6 -43.02 8.00 -6.21
N ARG A 7 -41.88 8.57 -6.63
CA ARG A 7 -41.52 8.69 -8.05
C ARG A 7 -40.01 8.50 -8.24
N ALA A 8 -39.65 7.42 -8.93
CA ALA A 8 -38.31 7.12 -9.43
C ALA A 8 -38.10 7.77 -10.82
N PRO A 9 -36.87 8.14 -11.20
CA PRO A 9 -36.57 8.61 -12.56
C PRO A 9 -36.25 7.44 -13.51
N THR A 10 -36.88 7.48 -14.68
CA THR A 10 -36.71 6.58 -15.84
C THR A 10 -35.43 6.85 -16.64
N PRO A 11 -34.86 5.83 -17.34
CA PRO A 11 -33.63 5.95 -18.11
C PRO A 11 -33.87 6.37 -19.57
N VAL A 12 -32.87 7.05 -20.16
CA VAL A 12 -32.82 7.50 -21.56
C VAL A 12 -32.21 6.39 -22.45
N PRO A 13 -32.75 6.12 -23.66
CA PRO A 13 -32.31 4.99 -24.50
C PRO A 13 -31.05 5.31 -25.34
N ALA A 14 -30.25 4.26 -25.57
CA ALA A 14 -29.07 4.26 -26.42
C ALA A 14 -29.45 4.08 -27.90
N THR A 15 -28.88 4.90 -28.79
CA THR A 15 -29.02 4.76 -30.25
C THR A 15 -27.77 4.10 -30.83
N ILE A 16 -28.00 2.97 -31.48
CA ILE A 16 -27.06 2.18 -32.27
C ILE A 16 -26.88 2.88 -33.63
N ALA A 17 -25.64 3.06 -34.07
CA ALA A 17 -25.34 3.39 -35.46
C ALA A 17 -24.19 2.51 -35.96
N SER A 18 -24.46 1.96 -37.13
CA SER A 18 -23.84 0.85 -37.87
C SER A 18 -22.52 1.17 -38.57
N GLU A 19 -21.67 0.14 -38.70
CA GLU A 19 -20.56 0.04 -39.66
C GLU A 19 -21.04 0.12 -41.12
N PRO A 20 -20.10 0.38 -42.05
CA PRO A 20 -20.10 -0.37 -43.30
C PRO A 20 -18.75 -1.06 -43.61
N GLU A 21 -18.90 -2.25 -44.20
CA GLU A 21 -17.93 -3.24 -44.69
C GLU A 21 -17.09 -2.85 -45.94
N LEU A 22 -15.92 -3.52 -46.04
CA LEU A 22 -15.17 -4.07 -47.21
C LEU A 22 -14.77 -3.14 -48.38
N ALA A 23 -13.55 -3.25 -48.96
CA ALA A 23 -13.04 -4.45 -49.66
C ALA A 23 -11.49 -4.42 -49.91
N PRO A 24 -10.86 -5.53 -50.37
CA PRO A 24 -9.43 -5.83 -50.22
C PRO A 24 -8.58 -5.61 -51.49
N ARG A 25 -7.24 -5.55 -51.36
CA ARG A 25 -6.30 -5.68 -52.49
C ARG A 25 -5.16 -6.67 -52.21
N MET A 26 -5.06 -7.63 -53.12
CA MET A 26 -4.03 -8.65 -53.31
C MET A 26 -2.62 -8.11 -53.53
N ARG A 27 -1.59 -8.93 -53.21
CA ARG A 27 -0.39 -9.24 -54.03
C ARG A 27 0.37 -10.42 -53.37
N ARG A 28 0.39 -11.62 -53.98
CA ARG A 28 1.52 -12.23 -54.74
C ARG A 28 2.89 -11.84 -54.14
N GLY A 29 3.72 -12.68 -53.52
CA GLY A 29 4.04 -14.09 -53.74
C GLY A 29 5.15 -14.21 -54.79
N PHE A 30 6.44 -14.33 -54.40
CA PHE A 30 7.51 -14.95 -55.20
C PHE A 30 8.72 -15.39 -54.34
N ALA A 31 9.35 -16.45 -54.84
CA ALA A 31 10.31 -17.39 -54.25
C ALA A 31 11.76 -16.89 -54.03
N ARG A 32 12.47 -17.65 -53.17
CA ARG A 32 13.95 -17.87 -53.07
C ARG A 32 14.56 -18.36 -54.41
N PRO A 33 15.89 -18.29 -54.70
CA PRO A 33 16.99 -19.08 -54.06
C PRO A 33 18.41 -18.44 -54.15
N PRO A 34 19.57 -19.16 -54.16
CA PRO A 34 20.25 -19.85 -53.05
C PRO A 34 21.77 -19.50 -52.86
N ASP A 35 22.38 -20.10 -51.83
CA ASP A 35 23.78 -20.51 -51.60
C ASP A 35 24.99 -19.55 -51.67
N SER A 36 25.77 -19.54 -50.57
CA SER A 36 27.25 -19.65 -50.59
C SER A 36 27.85 -19.82 -49.18
N LEU A 37 28.48 -20.97 -48.94
CA LEU A 37 29.44 -21.23 -47.85
C LEU A 37 30.81 -20.65 -48.21
N PRO A 38 31.67 -20.26 -47.24
CA PRO A 38 32.92 -21.02 -46.99
C PRO A 38 33.45 -20.88 -45.52
N PRO A 39 34.72 -21.23 -45.17
CA PRO A 39 35.38 -22.55 -45.07
C PRO A 39 35.90 -22.84 -43.60
N PRO A 40 36.58 -23.98 -43.30
CA PRO A 40 36.91 -24.44 -41.93
C PRO A 40 38.26 -23.90 -41.37
N PRO A 41 38.61 -24.14 -40.09
CA PRO A 41 39.42 -23.23 -39.27
C PRO A 41 40.92 -23.56 -39.23
N PRO A 42 41.80 -22.62 -38.81
CA PRO A 42 43.17 -22.95 -38.45
C PRO A 42 43.33 -23.36 -36.98
N ARG A 43 44.36 -24.19 -36.76
CA ARG A 43 44.77 -24.89 -35.54
C ARG A 43 45.28 -23.97 -34.41
N ARG A 44 45.13 -24.52 -33.20
CA ARG A 44 45.69 -24.10 -31.91
C ARG A 44 47.16 -23.67 -31.96
N SER A 45 47.46 -22.58 -31.27
CA SER A 45 48.71 -22.38 -30.53
C SER A 45 48.38 -22.16 -29.04
N SER A 46 49.20 -22.78 -28.20
CA SER A 46 49.09 -22.90 -26.75
C SER A 46 49.85 -21.80 -26.00
N SER A 47 49.53 -21.67 -24.71
CA SER A 47 50.11 -20.80 -23.65
C SER A 47 49.45 -19.41 -23.55
N SER A 48 49.03 -18.89 -22.40
CA SER A 48 49.35 -19.18 -21.00
C SER A 48 48.13 -18.93 -20.11
N GLN A 49 47.99 -19.75 -19.06
CA GLN A 49 46.85 -19.76 -18.13
C GLN A 49 46.94 -18.61 -17.12
N GLN A 50 45.94 -17.72 -17.11
CA GLN A 50 45.49 -17.05 -15.89
C GLN A 50 44.04 -17.45 -15.63
N ARG A 51 43.82 -18.02 -14.45
CA ARG A 51 42.57 -18.67 -14.01
C ARG A 51 41.50 -17.61 -13.72
N PRO A 52 40.36 -17.56 -14.44
CA PRO A 52 39.22 -16.76 -14.02
C PRO A 52 38.51 -17.46 -12.86
N GLN A 53 38.24 -16.73 -11.80
CA GLN A 53 37.39 -17.13 -10.68
C GLN A 53 36.00 -17.59 -11.19
N PRO A 54 35.39 -18.66 -10.64
CA PRO A 54 34.06 -19.07 -11.05
C PRO A 54 33.03 -18.00 -10.67
N ALA A 55 32.25 -17.56 -11.64
CA ALA A 55 31.09 -16.71 -11.42
C ALA A 55 30.11 -17.39 -10.43
N PRO A 56 29.46 -16.62 -9.53
CA PRO A 56 28.49 -17.19 -8.61
C PRO A 56 27.33 -17.83 -9.40
N PRO A 57 26.79 -18.99 -8.96
CA PRO A 57 25.73 -19.67 -9.67
C PRO A 57 24.47 -18.80 -9.73
N VAL A 58 24.02 -18.54 -10.95
CA VAL A 58 22.75 -17.87 -11.26
C VAL A 58 21.60 -18.74 -10.73
N PRO A 59 20.61 -18.20 -10.00
CA PRO A 59 19.41 -18.93 -9.67
C PRO A 59 18.62 -19.21 -10.95
N SER A 60 18.57 -20.49 -11.34
CA SER A 60 17.67 -21.00 -12.37
C SER A 60 16.22 -20.65 -12.03
N ILE A 61 15.50 -20.05 -12.99
CA ILE A 61 14.08 -19.71 -12.90
C ILE A 61 13.28 -21.01 -12.72
N PRO A 62 12.58 -21.23 -11.59
CA PRO A 62 11.68 -22.36 -11.48
C PRO A 62 10.41 -22.04 -12.28
N SER A 63 10.29 -22.60 -13.48
CA SER A 63 8.98 -22.77 -14.12
C SER A 63 8.24 -23.88 -13.38
N SER A 64 7.49 -23.52 -12.35
CA SER A 64 6.53 -24.42 -11.74
C SER A 64 5.36 -23.57 -11.28
N SER A 65 4.16 -23.96 -11.69
CA SER A 65 2.90 -23.64 -11.01
C SER A 65 2.92 -24.26 -9.61
N ASN A 66 3.84 -23.80 -8.76
CA ASN A 66 3.97 -24.25 -7.39
C ASN A 66 2.76 -23.69 -6.63
N LYS A 67 1.73 -24.52 -6.48
CA LYS A 67 0.70 -24.29 -5.48
C LYS A 67 1.41 -24.11 -4.13
N PRO A 68 1.19 -22.99 -3.41
CA PRO A 68 1.87 -22.75 -2.15
C PRO A 68 1.57 -23.90 -1.19
N LYS A 69 2.63 -24.48 -0.60
CA LYS A 69 2.50 -25.57 0.38
C LYS A 69 2.43 -25.00 1.80
N PRO A 70 1.56 -25.53 2.68
CA PRO A 70 1.57 -25.20 4.10
C PRO A 70 2.96 -25.38 4.69
N ARG A 71 3.45 -24.37 5.42
CA ARG A 71 4.75 -24.45 6.09
C ARG A 71 4.62 -25.28 7.36
N LYS A 72 5.61 -26.14 7.64
CA LYS A 72 5.72 -26.81 8.93
C LYS A 72 5.70 -25.77 10.06
N PRO A 73 4.89 -25.96 11.13
CA PRO A 73 4.88 -25.04 12.26
C PRO A 73 6.29 -24.90 12.86
N LYS A 74 6.64 -23.67 13.26
CA LYS A 74 7.82 -23.44 14.11
C LYS A 74 7.51 -23.96 15.53
N ALA A 75 8.56 -24.26 16.29
CA ALA A 75 8.45 -24.58 17.71
C ALA A 75 7.59 -23.53 18.46
N GLY A 76 6.60 -23.97 19.23
CA GLY A 76 5.62 -23.14 19.94
C GLY A 76 4.45 -22.64 19.10
N ASN A 77 4.39 -22.99 17.81
CA ASN A 77 3.28 -22.66 16.90
C ASN A 77 2.51 -23.91 16.45
N GLU A 78 2.78 -25.07 17.07
CA GLU A 78 2.03 -26.29 16.87
C GLU A 78 0.60 -26.16 17.40
N ILE A 79 -0.31 -26.90 16.80
CA ILE A 79 -1.71 -26.99 17.21
C ILE A 79 -2.09 -28.46 17.21
N LEU A 80 -3.02 -28.85 18.09
CA LEU A 80 -3.51 -30.23 18.09
C LEU A 80 -4.15 -30.52 16.73
N ASN A 81 -3.66 -31.56 16.07
CA ASN A 81 -4.20 -31.99 14.80
C ASN A 81 -5.55 -32.66 15.04
N ASN A 82 -6.60 -32.13 14.41
CA ASN A 82 -7.92 -32.72 14.45
C ASN A 82 -8.71 -32.40 13.18
N ASN A 83 -9.88 -33.01 13.05
CA ASN A 83 -10.75 -32.84 11.88
C ASN A 83 -11.27 -31.40 11.72
N PHE A 84 -11.20 -30.57 12.76
CA PHE A 84 -11.65 -29.18 12.74
C PHE A 84 -10.57 -28.22 12.24
N ARG A 85 -9.29 -28.59 12.34
CA ARG A 85 -8.14 -27.72 12.04
C ARG A 85 -7.11 -28.45 11.18
N PRO A 86 -7.45 -28.76 9.91
CA PRO A 86 -6.51 -29.37 8.99
C PRO A 86 -5.26 -28.49 8.78
N HIS A 87 -4.15 -29.13 8.43
CA HIS A 87 -2.90 -28.43 8.13
C HIS A 87 -2.97 -27.72 6.78
N VAL A 88 -3.25 -26.42 6.80
CA VAL A 88 -3.49 -25.58 5.61
C VAL A 88 -2.63 -24.30 5.63
N LEU A 89 -2.60 -23.57 4.51
CA LEU A 89 -1.95 -22.26 4.43
C LEU A 89 -2.57 -21.28 5.43
N ALA A 90 -1.80 -20.28 5.87
CA ALA A 90 -2.29 -19.30 6.84
C ALA A 90 -3.55 -18.59 6.32
N GLN A 91 -3.53 -18.07 5.09
CA GLN A 91 -4.68 -17.40 4.47
C GLN A 91 -5.96 -18.26 4.44
N ASP A 92 -5.82 -19.59 4.36
CA ASP A 92 -6.96 -20.50 4.23
C ASP A 92 -7.57 -20.91 5.57
N ARG A 93 -6.94 -20.60 6.71
CA ARG A 93 -7.43 -21.05 8.03
C ARG A 93 -8.81 -20.51 8.37
N LEU A 94 -9.10 -19.25 8.06
CA LEU A 94 -10.43 -18.67 8.28
C LEU A 94 -11.54 -19.43 7.54
N ARG A 95 -11.20 -20.07 6.41
CA ARG A 95 -12.12 -20.81 5.56
C ARG A 95 -12.18 -22.29 5.90
N LEU A 96 -11.03 -22.92 6.12
CA LEU A 96 -10.90 -24.37 6.22
C LEU A 96 -10.90 -24.87 7.67
N TRP A 97 -10.72 -23.98 8.65
CA TRP A 97 -10.92 -24.34 10.05
C TRP A 97 -12.39 -24.17 10.44
N SER A 98 -12.90 -25.17 11.17
CA SER A 98 -14.30 -25.29 11.53
C SER A 98 -14.48 -25.50 13.04
N SER A 99 -15.73 -25.49 13.48
CA SER A 99 -16.19 -25.89 14.81
C SER A 99 -17.46 -26.72 14.66
N PRO A 100 -17.95 -27.40 15.71
CA PRO A 100 -19.28 -28.00 15.70
C PRO A 100 -20.35 -27.00 15.27
N PHE A 101 -20.33 -25.78 15.83
CA PHE A 101 -21.27 -24.73 15.47
C PHE A 101 -21.19 -24.35 13.99
N SER A 102 -19.98 -24.17 13.44
CA SER A 102 -19.85 -23.77 12.03
C SER A 102 -20.32 -24.88 11.07
N ARG A 103 -20.13 -26.15 11.45
CA ARG A 103 -20.62 -27.29 10.66
C ARG A 103 -22.14 -27.40 10.73
N ASP A 104 -22.73 -27.20 11.91
CA ASP A 104 -24.18 -27.18 12.08
C ASP A 104 -24.80 -26.02 11.28
N HIS A 105 -24.14 -24.85 11.29
CA HIS A 105 -24.54 -23.67 10.50
C HIS A 105 -24.43 -23.91 8.99
N ASP A 106 -23.31 -24.47 8.51
CA ASP A 106 -23.13 -24.83 7.09
C ASP A 106 -24.15 -25.88 6.63
N ALA A 107 -24.41 -26.90 7.46
CA ALA A 107 -25.41 -27.92 7.19
C ALA A 107 -26.82 -27.33 7.09
N GLU A 108 -27.18 -26.41 8.00
CA GLU A 108 -28.45 -25.69 7.94
C GLU A 108 -28.55 -24.80 6.71
N PHE A 109 -27.49 -24.06 6.39
CA PHE A 109 -27.44 -23.19 5.22
C PHE A 109 -27.65 -23.97 3.91
N ARG A 110 -27.05 -25.16 3.80
CA ARG A 110 -27.20 -26.07 2.65
C ARG A 110 -28.59 -26.73 2.55
N LYS A 111 -29.39 -26.75 3.61
CA LYS A 111 -30.80 -27.21 3.52
C LYS A 111 -31.69 -26.20 2.80
N HIS A 112 -31.37 -24.91 2.92
CA HIS A 112 -32.21 -23.82 2.40
C HIS A 112 -31.82 -23.35 1.00
N LEU A 113 -30.60 -23.66 0.54
CA LEU A 113 -30.06 -23.19 -0.73
C LEU A 113 -29.37 -24.30 -1.52
N PRO A 114 -29.43 -24.25 -2.87
CA PRO A 114 -28.63 -25.14 -3.70
C PRO A 114 -27.13 -24.99 -3.44
N GLN A 115 -26.39 -26.09 -3.61
CA GLN A 115 -24.95 -26.16 -3.39
C GLN A 115 -24.16 -25.05 -4.09
N ASP A 116 -24.44 -24.78 -5.36
CA ASP A 116 -23.77 -23.73 -6.14
C ASP A 116 -23.99 -22.33 -5.56
N ALA A 117 -25.19 -22.05 -5.03
CA ALA A 117 -25.48 -20.77 -4.39
C ALA A 117 -24.72 -20.61 -3.07
N VAL A 118 -24.66 -21.67 -2.26
CA VAL A 118 -23.86 -21.70 -1.02
C VAL A 118 -22.39 -21.46 -1.30
N ASP A 119 -21.82 -22.16 -2.29
CA ASP A 119 -20.41 -22.04 -2.63
C ASP A 119 -20.06 -20.64 -3.16
N LYS A 120 -20.95 -20.05 -3.97
CA LYS A 120 -20.82 -18.64 -4.41
C LYS A 120 -20.91 -17.66 -3.26
N THR A 121 -21.81 -17.87 -2.30
CA THR A 121 -21.91 -17.02 -1.10
C THR A 121 -20.64 -17.10 -0.28
N TYR A 122 -20.10 -18.30 0.00
CA TYR A 122 -18.83 -18.42 0.71
C TYR A 122 -17.69 -17.77 -0.07
N ALA A 123 -17.61 -17.96 -1.39
CA ALA A 123 -16.60 -17.30 -2.21
C ALA A 123 -16.68 -15.76 -2.11
N ALA A 124 -17.89 -15.20 -2.10
CA ALA A 124 -18.10 -13.77 -1.93
C ALA A 124 -17.71 -13.27 -0.51
N LEU A 125 -18.10 -14.01 0.54
CA LEU A 125 -17.78 -13.67 1.93
C LEU A 125 -16.26 -13.69 2.18
N PHE A 126 -15.58 -14.76 1.77
CA PHE A 126 -14.12 -14.85 1.91
C PHE A 126 -13.40 -13.85 1.00
N GLY A 127 -13.94 -13.59 -0.20
CA GLY A 127 -13.41 -12.61 -1.15
C GLY A 127 -13.49 -11.16 -0.65
N ALA A 128 -14.29 -10.86 0.37
CA ALA A 128 -14.35 -9.54 1.00
C ALA A 128 -13.05 -9.18 1.76
N LEU A 129 -12.23 -10.18 2.13
CA LEU A 129 -10.95 -9.99 2.81
C LEU A 129 -9.79 -10.15 1.83
N ALA A 130 -8.88 -9.18 1.79
CA ALA A 130 -7.64 -9.29 1.04
C ALA A 130 -6.75 -10.43 1.59
N PRO A 131 -5.93 -11.11 0.75
CA PRO A 131 -5.09 -12.23 1.18
C PRO A 131 -4.20 -11.92 2.40
N ASP A 132 -3.52 -10.78 2.40
CA ASP A 132 -2.71 -10.33 3.55
C ASP A 132 -3.55 -10.17 4.83
N THR A 133 -4.81 -9.73 4.72
CA THR A 133 -5.72 -9.62 5.86
C THR A 133 -6.09 -11.00 6.38
N GLN A 134 -6.37 -11.96 5.49
CA GLN A 134 -6.68 -13.34 5.86
C GLN A 134 -5.49 -13.97 6.61
N GLU A 135 -4.26 -13.80 6.13
CA GLU A 135 -3.06 -14.30 6.82
C GLU A 135 -2.88 -13.69 8.22
N ASN A 136 -3.08 -12.38 8.35
CA ASN A 136 -2.95 -11.69 9.64
C ASN A 136 -4.01 -12.16 10.64
N TYR A 137 -5.26 -12.32 10.20
CA TYR A 137 -6.36 -12.80 11.04
C TYR A 137 -6.17 -14.27 11.44
N ALA A 138 -5.66 -15.09 10.51
CA ALA A 138 -5.34 -16.49 10.76
C ALA A 138 -4.27 -16.71 11.83
N ALA A 139 -3.39 -15.72 12.08
CA ALA A 139 -2.48 -15.77 13.22
C ALA A 139 -3.22 -15.66 14.56
N GLY A 140 -4.24 -14.80 14.63
CA GLY A 140 -5.11 -14.68 15.81
C GLY A 140 -5.87 -15.95 16.11
N LEU A 141 -6.46 -16.53 15.06
CA LEU A 141 -7.20 -17.79 15.18
C LEU A 141 -6.32 -18.94 15.64
N LEU A 142 -5.07 -19.04 15.14
CA LEU A 142 -4.08 -20.00 15.64
C LEU A 142 -3.84 -19.83 17.13
N ARG A 143 -3.55 -18.60 17.61
CA ARG A 143 -3.26 -18.36 19.03
C ARG A 143 -4.44 -18.69 19.93
N PHE A 144 -5.66 -18.35 19.49
CA PHE A 144 -6.87 -18.69 20.24
C PHE A 144 -7.03 -20.19 20.40
N HIS A 145 -6.87 -20.97 19.33
CA HIS A 145 -7.01 -22.42 19.45
C HIS A 145 -5.87 -23.07 20.23
N GLN A 146 -4.64 -22.56 20.17
CA GLN A 146 -3.55 -23.02 21.03
C GLN A 146 -3.86 -22.78 22.51
N PHE A 147 -4.43 -21.63 22.85
CA PHE A 147 -4.92 -21.34 24.19
C PHE A 147 -6.01 -22.34 24.59
N CYS A 148 -7.00 -22.55 23.74
CA CYS A 148 -8.08 -23.49 24.01
C CYS A 148 -7.58 -24.95 24.13
N ASP A 149 -6.58 -25.35 23.35
CA ASP A 149 -5.95 -26.68 23.44
C ASP A 149 -5.20 -26.83 24.77
N LYS A 150 -4.44 -25.79 25.19
CA LYS A 150 -3.70 -25.79 26.46
C LYS A 150 -4.61 -25.94 27.68
N PHE A 151 -5.80 -25.36 27.65
CA PHE A 151 -6.77 -25.41 28.75
C PHE A 151 -7.90 -26.41 28.52
N GLU A 152 -7.74 -27.31 27.54
CA GLU A 152 -8.70 -28.38 27.25
C GLU A 152 -10.14 -27.89 27.00
N ILE A 153 -10.29 -26.68 26.45
CA ILE A 153 -11.59 -26.09 26.11
C ILE A 153 -12.20 -26.90 24.95
N SER A 154 -13.41 -27.42 25.17
CA SER A 154 -14.12 -28.24 24.18
C SER A 154 -14.38 -27.47 22.87
N GLU A 155 -14.41 -28.17 21.73
CA GLU A 155 -14.65 -27.54 20.42
C GLU A 155 -15.98 -26.80 20.33
N ARG A 156 -17.02 -27.27 21.04
CA ARG A 156 -18.33 -26.61 21.11
C ARG A 156 -18.28 -25.27 21.84
N ALA A 157 -17.40 -25.13 22.84
CA ALA A 157 -17.26 -23.88 23.60
C ALA A 157 -16.39 -22.81 22.89
N ARG A 158 -15.68 -23.19 21.80
CA ARG A 158 -14.80 -22.27 21.05
C ARG A 158 -15.55 -21.39 20.06
N MET A 159 -16.79 -21.74 19.71
CA MET A 159 -17.68 -20.97 18.86
C MET A 159 -19.14 -21.35 19.17
N PRO A 160 -20.01 -20.39 19.57
CA PRO A 160 -19.66 -18.99 19.87
C PRO A 160 -18.78 -18.90 21.11
N ALA A 161 -17.69 -18.13 21.04
CA ALA A 161 -16.81 -17.91 22.18
C ALA A 161 -17.46 -16.95 23.19
N SER A 162 -17.57 -17.36 24.44
CA SER A 162 -18.12 -16.52 25.51
C SER A 162 -17.18 -15.36 25.88
N HIS A 163 -17.74 -14.30 26.46
CA HIS A 163 -16.98 -13.16 26.95
C HIS A 163 -15.88 -13.56 27.95
N PHE A 164 -16.15 -14.49 28.87
CA PHE A 164 -15.15 -14.93 29.84
C PHE A 164 -14.01 -15.74 29.18
N LEU A 165 -14.31 -16.54 28.15
CA LEU A 165 -13.29 -17.27 27.39
C LEU A 165 -12.39 -16.30 26.62
N LEU A 166 -12.99 -15.31 25.97
CA LEU A 166 -12.27 -14.26 25.25
C LEU A 166 -11.41 -13.40 26.21
N ALA A 167 -11.95 -13.04 27.38
CA ALA A 167 -11.24 -12.31 28.41
C ALA A 167 -10.06 -13.12 28.97
N ALA A 168 -10.25 -14.42 29.25
CA ALA A 168 -9.20 -15.32 29.71
C ALA A 168 -8.09 -15.49 28.66
N PHE A 169 -8.45 -15.62 27.38
CA PHE A 169 -7.48 -15.63 26.27
C PHE A 169 -6.62 -14.37 26.25
N ILE A 170 -7.23 -13.19 26.41
CA ILE A 170 -6.48 -11.92 26.50
C ILE A 170 -5.58 -11.91 27.73
N ALA A 171 -6.11 -12.31 28.88
CA ALA A 171 -5.39 -12.31 30.16
C ALA A 171 -4.12 -13.16 30.11
N GLN A 172 -4.16 -14.33 29.45
CA GLN A 172 -2.99 -15.20 29.24
C GLN A 172 -1.83 -14.52 28.50
N HIS A 173 -2.11 -13.44 27.75
CA HIS A 173 -1.13 -12.74 26.94
C HIS A 173 -0.75 -11.35 27.48
N VAL A 174 -1.36 -10.90 28.58
CA VAL A 174 -0.98 -9.65 29.27
C VAL A 174 0.50 -9.69 29.65
N GLY A 175 1.24 -8.61 29.36
CA GLY A 175 2.66 -8.50 29.70
C GLY A 175 3.59 -9.43 28.90
N THR A 176 3.09 -10.15 27.89
CA THR A 176 3.90 -11.03 27.02
C THR A 176 4.01 -10.52 25.58
N VAL A 177 3.06 -9.70 25.15
CA VAL A 177 2.97 -9.12 23.81
C VAL A 177 2.40 -7.71 23.88
N GLY A 178 2.63 -6.91 22.83
CA GLY A 178 2.03 -5.57 22.74
C GLY A 178 0.51 -5.65 22.57
N GLY A 179 -0.23 -4.72 23.18
CA GLY A 179 -1.70 -4.71 23.10
C GLY A 179 -2.27 -4.60 21.68
N GLY A 180 -1.52 -4.00 20.74
CA GLY A 180 -1.87 -4.01 19.31
C GLY A 180 -1.88 -5.41 18.70
N THR A 181 -1.04 -6.32 19.18
CA THR A 181 -1.02 -7.73 18.77
C THR A 181 -2.26 -8.45 19.25
N VAL A 182 -2.62 -8.29 20.53
CA VAL A 182 -3.85 -8.86 21.11
C VAL A 182 -5.08 -8.35 20.35
N LYS A 183 -5.13 -7.04 20.06
CA LYS A 183 -6.21 -6.45 19.24
C LYS A 183 -6.31 -7.13 17.88
N SER A 184 -5.19 -7.32 17.19
CA SER A 184 -5.17 -8.00 15.88
C SER A 184 -5.64 -9.45 15.98
N TRP A 185 -5.28 -10.16 17.06
CA TRP A 185 -5.75 -11.53 17.27
C TRP A 185 -7.25 -11.59 17.50
N MET A 186 -7.78 -10.71 18.36
CA MET A 186 -9.22 -10.58 18.60
C MET A 186 -10.00 -10.24 17.32
N SER A 187 -9.45 -9.39 16.44
CA SER A 187 -10.06 -9.13 15.12
C SER A 187 -10.13 -10.38 14.24
N GLY A 188 -9.11 -11.24 14.29
CA GLY A 188 -9.14 -12.51 13.56
C GLY A 188 -10.19 -13.49 14.10
N ILE A 189 -10.32 -13.57 15.43
CA ILE A 189 -11.36 -14.40 16.09
C ILE A 189 -12.75 -13.87 15.73
N LYS A 190 -12.96 -12.55 15.80
CA LYS A 190 -14.22 -11.92 15.41
C LYS A 190 -14.56 -12.20 13.95
N ALA A 191 -13.61 -12.01 13.03
CA ALA A 191 -13.83 -12.28 11.62
C ALA A 191 -14.23 -13.74 11.37
N TRP A 192 -13.64 -14.69 12.12
CA TRP A 192 -14.04 -16.09 12.06
C TRP A 192 -15.47 -16.32 12.57
N HIS A 193 -15.92 -15.61 13.61
CA HIS A 193 -17.32 -15.65 14.07
C HIS A 193 -18.27 -15.05 13.03
N ASP A 194 -17.95 -13.87 12.51
CA ASP A 194 -18.75 -13.17 11.50
C ASP A 194 -18.95 -14.05 10.24
N LEU A 195 -17.87 -14.69 9.76
CA LEU A 195 -17.90 -15.55 8.57
C LEU A 195 -18.69 -16.86 8.76
N ASN A 196 -18.89 -17.29 10.01
CA ASN A 196 -19.64 -18.51 10.35
C ASN A 196 -21.01 -18.20 10.97
N GLY A 197 -21.47 -16.95 10.93
CA GLY A 197 -22.78 -16.55 11.47
C GLY A 197 -22.91 -16.70 12.99
N ALA A 198 -21.80 -16.79 13.72
CA ALA A 198 -21.79 -17.00 15.16
C ALA A 198 -21.96 -15.67 15.93
N PRO A 199 -22.73 -15.64 17.03
CA PRO A 199 -22.74 -14.51 17.97
C PRO A 199 -21.33 -14.12 18.44
N TRP A 200 -21.10 -12.81 18.60
CA TRP A 200 -19.83 -12.26 19.05
C TRP A 200 -19.98 -11.54 20.40
N GLU A 201 -19.45 -12.13 21.47
CA GLU A 201 -19.47 -11.53 22.81
C GLU A 201 -18.21 -10.69 23.11
N GLY A 202 -17.37 -10.43 22.12
CA GLY A 202 -16.13 -9.73 22.33
C GLY A 202 -16.26 -8.23 22.60
N GLU A 203 -17.46 -7.66 22.63
CA GLU A 203 -17.71 -6.27 23.06
C GLU A 203 -18.11 -6.17 24.55
N ASP A 204 -18.17 -7.30 25.27
CA ASP A 204 -18.49 -7.33 26.69
C ASP A 204 -17.47 -6.57 27.56
N ARG A 205 -17.94 -6.08 28.72
CA ARG A 205 -17.15 -5.28 29.67
C ARG A 205 -15.91 -6.03 30.18
N TRP A 206 -15.98 -7.34 30.41
CA TRP A 206 -14.82 -8.12 30.86
C TRP A 206 -13.72 -8.15 29.79
N VAL A 207 -14.11 -8.32 28.53
CA VAL A 207 -13.19 -8.35 27.39
C VAL A 207 -12.56 -6.96 27.20
N GLU A 208 -13.35 -5.90 27.38
CA GLU A 208 -12.86 -4.53 27.36
C GLU A 208 -11.79 -4.27 28.44
N LEU A 209 -12.06 -4.64 29.69
CA LEU A 209 -11.12 -4.47 30.81
C LEU A 209 -9.84 -5.28 30.61
N ALA A 210 -9.96 -6.52 30.12
CA ALA A 210 -8.81 -7.34 29.77
C ALA A 210 -7.94 -6.69 28.67
N ARG A 211 -8.57 -6.12 27.63
CA ARG A 211 -7.85 -5.37 26.57
C ARG A 211 -7.16 -4.11 27.10
N ARG A 212 -7.79 -3.37 28.02
CA ARG A 212 -7.17 -2.20 28.66
C ARG A 212 -5.90 -2.61 29.40
N THR A 213 -5.97 -3.70 30.17
CA THR A 213 -4.82 -4.24 30.89
C THR A 213 -3.73 -4.72 29.94
N ALA A 214 -4.07 -5.48 28.89
CA ALA A 214 -3.10 -5.90 27.87
C ALA A 214 -2.42 -4.73 27.15
N ASN A 215 -3.12 -3.62 26.93
CA ASN A 215 -2.52 -2.40 26.36
C ASN A 215 -1.54 -1.73 27.35
N LYS A 216 -1.90 -1.64 28.63
CA LYS A 216 -1.08 -1.03 29.68
C LYS A 216 0.21 -1.82 29.91
N GLU A 217 0.08 -3.12 30.17
CA GLU A 217 1.22 -4.00 30.47
C GLU A 217 2.01 -4.38 29.20
N GLY A 218 1.39 -4.24 28.01
CA GLY A 218 2.03 -4.47 26.72
C GLY A 218 2.91 -3.30 26.24
N THR A 219 3.03 -2.21 27.02
CA THR A 219 3.82 -1.02 26.65
C THR A 219 5.29 -1.34 26.42
N ALA A 220 5.89 -2.23 27.21
CA ALA A 220 7.26 -2.68 27.05
C ALA A 220 7.53 -3.36 25.68
N PHE A 221 6.51 -3.91 25.04
CA PHE A 221 6.60 -4.56 23.73
C PHE A 221 6.22 -3.63 22.58
N ARG A 222 5.89 -2.37 22.87
CA ARG A 222 5.58 -1.38 21.86
C ARG A 222 6.85 -1.04 21.10
N ARG A 223 6.80 -1.20 19.78
CA ARG A 223 7.88 -0.71 18.91
C ARG A 223 7.92 0.80 18.94
N GLU A 224 9.13 1.35 18.93
CA GLU A 224 9.36 2.77 18.74
C GLU A 224 8.66 3.27 17.47
N GLN A 225 8.30 4.56 17.48
CA GLN A 225 7.74 5.17 16.29
C GLN A 225 8.80 5.17 15.19
N ARG A 226 8.42 4.68 14.01
CA ARG A 226 9.32 4.70 12.84
C ARG A 226 9.73 6.13 12.53
N GLY A 227 11.04 6.33 12.35
CA GLY A 227 11.63 7.60 11.93
C GLY A 227 11.24 7.97 10.49
N PRO A 228 11.24 9.28 10.17
CA PRO A 228 11.08 9.78 8.81
C PRO A 228 12.32 9.50 7.97
N VAL A 229 12.16 9.29 6.66
CA VAL A 229 13.23 9.65 5.72
C VAL A 229 13.36 11.18 5.81
N THR A 230 14.57 11.70 5.95
CA THR A 230 14.80 13.15 6.07
C THR A 230 15.38 13.72 4.78
N ILE A 231 15.54 15.04 4.71
CA ILE A 231 16.24 15.69 3.58
C ILE A 231 17.68 15.18 3.48
N GLU A 232 18.38 14.94 4.60
CA GLU A 232 19.74 14.38 4.60
C GLU A 232 19.78 12.99 3.95
N HIS A 233 18.77 12.15 4.18
CA HIS A 233 18.64 10.87 3.49
C HIS A 233 18.47 11.05 1.99
N MET A 234 17.65 12.03 1.57
CA MET A 234 17.41 12.31 0.15
C MET A 234 18.65 12.87 -0.54
N ILE A 235 19.40 13.76 0.11
CA ILE A 235 20.68 14.30 -0.39
C ILE A 235 21.72 13.19 -0.52
N ALA A 236 21.92 12.37 0.53
CA ALA A 236 22.86 11.26 0.49
C ALA A 236 22.51 10.25 -0.62
N LEU A 237 21.20 10.03 -0.83
CA LEU A 237 20.71 9.18 -1.91
C LEU A 237 21.04 9.79 -3.28
N HIS A 238 20.70 11.05 -3.53
CA HIS A 238 20.99 11.74 -4.79
C HIS A 238 22.48 11.72 -5.12
N ALA A 239 23.33 12.09 -4.17
CA ALA A 239 24.78 12.18 -4.35
C ALA A 239 25.46 10.83 -4.67
N SER A 240 24.83 9.72 -4.31
CA SER A 240 25.40 8.36 -4.48
C SER A 240 24.86 7.61 -5.70
N LEU A 241 23.82 8.12 -6.34
CA LEU A 241 23.18 7.49 -7.50
C LEU A 241 23.79 8.02 -8.80
N ASP A 242 24.04 7.12 -9.75
CA ASP A 242 24.41 7.52 -11.11
C ASP A 242 23.15 7.65 -11.96
N LEU A 243 22.65 8.87 -12.11
CA LEU A 243 21.39 9.15 -12.80
C LEU A 243 21.44 8.92 -14.32
N SER A 244 22.61 8.62 -14.89
CA SER A 244 22.74 8.15 -16.27
C SER A 244 22.40 6.65 -16.42
N LYS A 245 22.45 5.89 -15.32
CA LYS A 245 22.16 4.46 -15.31
C LYS A 245 20.64 4.21 -15.18
N PRO A 246 20.05 3.35 -16.04
CA PRO A 246 18.64 2.97 -16.02
C PRO A 246 18.04 2.69 -14.64
N PHE A 247 18.72 1.85 -13.84
CA PHE A 247 18.24 1.44 -12.52
C PHE A 247 18.27 2.59 -11.52
N ASP A 248 19.40 3.29 -11.40
CA ASP A 248 19.59 4.37 -10.42
C ASP A 248 18.68 5.58 -10.74
N ALA A 249 18.46 5.89 -12.02
CA ALA A 249 17.48 6.90 -12.44
C ALA A 249 16.05 6.55 -11.98
N ALA A 250 15.66 5.28 -12.10
CA ALA A 250 14.35 4.80 -11.64
C ALA A 250 14.23 4.83 -10.10
N ILE A 251 15.30 4.49 -9.38
CA ILE A 251 15.37 4.62 -7.92
C ILE A 251 15.15 6.07 -7.51
N TRP A 252 15.83 7.02 -8.17
CA TRP A 252 15.73 8.44 -7.81
C TRP A 252 14.33 9.01 -8.07
N ALA A 253 13.75 8.73 -9.24
CA ALA A 253 12.40 9.16 -9.57
C ALA A 253 11.36 8.55 -8.60
N LEU A 254 11.52 7.28 -8.22
CA LEU A 254 10.63 6.63 -7.26
C LEU A 254 10.78 7.21 -5.85
N ALA A 255 12.00 7.48 -5.41
CA ALA A 255 12.29 8.04 -4.09
C ALA A 255 11.66 9.43 -3.93
N THR A 256 11.88 10.32 -4.89
CA THR A 256 11.31 11.67 -4.89
C THR A 256 9.79 11.64 -5.03
N ALA A 257 9.23 10.76 -5.84
CA ALA A 257 7.78 10.58 -5.95
C ALA A 257 7.14 10.05 -4.66
N ALA A 258 7.76 9.08 -3.99
CA ALA A 258 7.28 8.54 -2.72
C ALA A 258 7.36 9.59 -1.60
N PHE A 259 8.46 10.35 -1.57
CA PHE A 259 8.71 11.41 -0.61
C PHE A 259 7.77 12.60 -0.82
N TRP A 260 7.95 13.35 -1.91
CA TRP A 260 7.19 14.58 -2.15
C TRP A 260 5.71 14.33 -2.47
N GLY A 261 5.38 13.19 -3.09
CA GLY A 261 3.98 12.79 -3.29
C GLY A 261 3.32 12.20 -2.03
N CYS A 262 4.05 12.02 -0.93
CA CYS A 262 3.58 11.37 0.30
C CYS A 262 2.91 10.01 0.04
N ARG A 263 3.46 9.21 -0.90
CA ARG A 263 2.87 7.95 -1.36
C ARG A 263 3.48 6.73 -0.71
N ARG A 264 2.67 5.67 -0.59
CA ARG A 264 3.19 4.38 -0.10
C ARG A 264 3.95 3.73 -1.25
N LEU A 265 5.07 3.07 -0.94
CA LEU A 265 5.81 2.33 -1.99
C LEU A 265 4.95 1.27 -2.68
N GLY A 266 3.99 0.64 -1.99
CA GLY A 266 3.08 -0.32 -2.61
C GLY A 266 2.13 0.28 -3.66
N GLU A 267 2.01 1.61 -3.72
CA GLU A 267 1.25 2.31 -4.77
C GLU A 267 2.14 2.63 -5.99
N LEU A 268 3.47 2.53 -5.85
CA LEU A 268 4.47 2.97 -6.85
C LEU A 268 5.43 1.85 -7.30
N THR A 269 5.36 0.68 -6.68
CA THR A 269 6.23 -0.48 -6.97
C THR A 269 5.38 -1.73 -7.20
N VAL A 270 5.97 -2.76 -7.80
CA VAL A 270 5.33 -4.07 -7.93
C VAL A 270 5.76 -5.01 -6.79
N PRO A 271 4.91 -5.98 -6.37
CA PRO A 271 5.25 -6.95 -5.31
C PRO A 271 6.43 -7.87 -5.69
N SER A 272 6.45 -8.35 -6.93
CA SER A 272 7.50 -9.19 -7.51
C SER A 272 7.49 -9.05 -9.04
N LEU A 273 8.49 -9.63 -9.70
CA LEU A 273 8.72 -9.48 -11.15
C LEU A 273 7.54 -9.99 -12.00
N ASP A 274 6.81 -10.99 -11.51
CA ASP A 274 5.69 -11.68 -12.16
C ASP A 274 4.31 -11.18 -11.72
N LYS A 275 4.25 -10.15 -10.86
CA LYS A 275 3.00 -9.65 -10.25
C LYS A 275 2.62 -8.25 -10.71
N PHE A 276 3.15 -7.82 -11.84
CA PHE A 276 2.64 -6.62 -12.49
C PHE A 276 1.23 -6.88 -13.03
N ASP A 277 0.35 -5.92 -12.78
CA ASP A 277 -1.04 -5.91 -13.25
C ASP A 277 -1.46 -4.44 -13.41
N PRO A 278 -1.79 -3.98 -14.63
CA PRO A 278 -2.24 -2.60 -14.89
C PRO A 278 -3.49 -2.19 -14.11
N LYS A 279 -4.29 -3.15 -13.61
CA LYS A 279 -5.42 -2.87 -12.71
C LYS A 279 -4.98 -2.26 -11.39
N TYR A 280 -3.82 -2.68 -10.87
CA TYR A 280 -3.32 -2.27 -9.56
C TYR A 280 -2.11 -1.33 -9.63
N HIS A 281 -1.39 -1.34 -10.75
CA HIS A 281 -0.10 -0.66 -10.89
C HIS A 281 -0.12 0.35 -12.04
N VAL A 282 0.35 1.57 -11.77
CA VAL A 282 0.44 2.64 -12.77
C VAL A 282 1.42 2.28 -13.88
N THR A 283 1.01 2.47 -15.13
CA THR A 283 1.83 2.23 -16.33
C THR A 283 2.57 3.48 -16.78
N ARG A 284 3.62 3.34 -17.60
CA ARG A 284 4.38 4.45 -18.18
C ARG A 284 3.55 5.28 -19.15
N GLY A 285 2.63 4.64 -19.86
CA GLY A 285 1.68 5.24 -20.79
C GLY A 285 0.51 5.94 -20.10
N MET A 286 0.41 5.87 -18.77
CA MET A 286 -0.63 6.58 -18.03
C MET A 286 -0.60 8.07 -18.35
N ARG A 287 -1.75 8.63 -18.75
CA ARG A 287 -1.86 10.02 -19.17
C ARG A 287 -1.54 10.94 -17.99
N ARG A 288 -0.42 11.67 -18.11
CA ARG A 288 0.01 12.71 -17.17
C ARG A 288 -0.71 14.02 -17.50
N ARG A 289 -1.11 14.75 -16.47
CA ARG A 289 -1.67 16.11 -16.59
C ARG A 289 -0.68 17.12 -16.04
N ARG A 290 -0.31 18.12 -16.83
CA ARG A 290 0.41 19.29 -16.33
C ARG A 290 -0.61 20.25 -15.73
N ILE A 291 -0.37 20.66 -14.49
CA ILE A 291 -1.19 21.61 -13.74
C ILE A 291 -0.32 22.84 -13.53
N SER A 292 -0.78 23.99 -14.01
CA SER A 292 -0.11 25.27 -13.80
C SER A 292 -1.13 26.25 -13.24
N PRO A 293 -1.30 26.31 -11.91
CA PRO A 293 -2.11 27.36 -11.29
C PRO A 293 -1.42 28.71 -11.53
N ASN A 294 -2.20 29.76 -11.77
CA ASN A 294 -1.66 31.10 -11.99
C ASN A 294 -0.73 31.50 -10.82
N GLY A 295 0.50 31.89 -11.13
CA GLY A 295 1.49 32.36 -10.15
C GLY A 295 2.11 31.28 -9.24
N SER A 296 1.95 29.99 -9.55
CA SER A 296 2.55 28.88 -8.77
C SER A 296 3.43 27.99 -9.64
N SER A 297 4.37 27.27 -9.00
CA SER A 297 5.18 26.26 -9.69
C SER A 297 4.29 25.22 -10.37
N PRO A 298 4.60 24.82 -11.61
CA PRO A 298 3.83 23.79 -12.30
C PRO A 298 3.95 22.45 -11.55
N ALA A 299 2.97 21.58 -11.74
CA ALA A 299 2.99 20.24 -11.19
C ALA A 299 2.56 19.21 -12.24
N THR A 300 3.12 18.01 -12.15
CA THR A 300 2.68 16.85 -12.94
C THR A 300 1.80 15.97 -12.07
N ALA A 301 0.59 15.72 -12.53
CA ALA A 301 -0.38 14.82 -11.89
C ALA A 301 -0.53 13.52 -12.69
N ILE A 302 -0.37 12.39 -12.01
CA ILE A 302 -0.42 11.04 -12.58
C ILE A 302 -1.50 10.22 -11.86
N PRO A 303 -2.56 9.78 -12.56
CA PRO A 303 -3.55 8.89 -11.98
C PRO A 303 -2.91 7.57 -11.55
N LEU A 304 -3.17 7.16 -10.32
CA LEU A 304 -2.85 5.83 -9.81
C LEU A 304 -4.12 4.98 -9.91
N PRO A 305 -4.08 3.80 -10.54
CA PRO A 305 -5.30 3.01 -10.79
C PRO A 305 -5.91 2.45 -9.50
N TRP A 306 -5.11 2.21 -8.48
CA TRP A 306 -5.56 1.62 -7.23
C TRP A 306 -4.83 2.18 -6.01
N THR A 307 -5.53 2.35 -4.90
CA THR A 307 -4.90 2.53 -3.58
C THR A 307 -5.64 1.74 -2.51
N LYS A 308 -4.97 1.45 -1.38
CA LYS A 308 -5.59 0.72 -0.27
C LYS A 308 -6.83 1.41 0.30
N SER A 309 -6.85 2.75 0.34
CA SER A 309 -7.94 3.51 0.94
C SER A 309 -9.11 3.78 -0.01
N THR A 310 -8.84 3.93 -1.31
CA THR A 310 -9.85 4.31 -2.31
C THR A 310 -10.23 3.18 -3.27
N ARG A 311 -9.49 2.05 -3.22
CA ARG A 311 -9.64 0.90 -4.12
C ARG A 311 -9.58 1.35 -5.58
N ASP A 312 -10.52 0.89 -6.42
CA ASP A 312 -10.57 1.14 -7.86
C ASP A 312 -10.87 2.60 -8.22
N ARG A 313 -11.26 3.46 -7.26
CA ARG A 313 -11.26 4.93 -7.49
C ARG A 313 -9.86 5.48 -7.67
N GLY A 314 -8.83 4.74 -7.26
CA GLY A 314 -7.46 5.11 -7.48
C GLY A 314 -7.00 6.32 -6.66
N GLY A 315 -5.87 6.88 -7.03
CA GLY A 315 -5.28 8.04 -6.39
C GLY A 315 -4.67 8.99 -7.42
N LEU A 316 -4.05 10.07 -6.94
CA LEU A 316 -3.36 11.02 -7.79
C LEU A 316 -1.97 11.28 -7.24
N LEU A 317 -0.93 10.84 -7.96
CA LEU A 317 0.44 11.24 -7.66
C LEU A 317 0.66 12.64 -8.23
N THR A 318 0.85 13.63 -7.36
CA THR A 318 1.16 15.00 -7.76
C THR A 318 2.61 15.31 -7.43
N LEU A 319 3.39 15.68 -8.45
CA LEU A 319 4.79 16.04 -8.35
C LEU A 319 4.94 17.51 -8.73
N THR A 320 5.11 18.37 -7.73
CA THR A 320 5.32 19.81 -7.93
C THR A 320 6.75 20.08 -8.34
N ASP A 321 6.92 20.91 -9.36
CA ASP A 321 8.22 21.37 -9.81
C ASP A 321 8.92 22.20 -8.72
N ARG A 322 10.24 22.03 -8.66
CA ARG A 322 11.13 22.65 -7.68
C ARG A 322 12.42 23.05 -8.39
N ASP A 323 12.98 24.16 -7.96
CA ASP A 323 14.27 24.60 -8.47
C ASP A 323 15.44 24.12 -7.60
N ASP A 324 15.51 22.79 -7.41
CA ASP A 324 16.59 22.13 -6.68
C ASP A 324 16.85 20.72 -7.23
N ASP A 325 17.93 20.08 -6.74
CA ASP A 325 18.32 18.72 -7.08
C ASP A 325 17.35 17.65 -6.56
N LEU A 326 16.50 18.03 -5.59
CA LEU A 326 15.49 17.18 -4.99
C LEU A 326 14.16 17.23 -5.76
N CYS A 327 14.13 17.92 -6.90
CA CYS A 327 12.93 18.13 -7.70
C CYS A 327 12.35 16.80 -8.22
N PRO A 328 11.11 16.43 -7.81
CA PRO A 328 10.49 15.19 -8.27
C PRO A 328 10.11 15.23 -9.76
N GLU A 329 9.90 16.42 -10.33
CA GLU A 329 9.55 16.62 -11.74
C GLU A 329 10.77 16.36 -12.63
N LYS A 330 11.90 17.02 -12.34
CA LYS A 330 13.20 16.78 -12.99
C LYS A 330 13.62 15.30 -12.86
N ALA A 331 13.46 14.70 -11.69
CA ALA A 331 13.78 13.29 -11.46
C ALA A 331 12.94 12.34 -12.33
N LEU A 332 11.62 12.56 -12.40
CA LEU A 332 10.73 11.77 -13.25
C LEU A 332 11.07 11.91 -14.73
N GLN A 333 11.33 13.14 -15.19
CA GLN A 333 11.72 13.39 -16.58
C GLN A 333 13.02 12.65 -16.93
N ASN A 334 14.05 12.76 -16.09
CA ASN A 334 15.31 12.05 -16.30
C ASN A 334 15.10 10.54 -16.41
N HIS A 335 14.33 9.94 -15.50
CA HIS A 335 13.99 8.52 -15.55
C HIS A 335 13.34 8.12 -16.87
N LEU A 336 12.37 8.91 -17.36
CA LEU A 336 11.67 8.61 -18.61
C LEU A 336 12.60 8.70 -19.83
N VAL A 337 13.55 9.64 -19.83
CA VAL A 337 14.55 9.82 -20.89
C VAL A 337 15.56 8.67 -20.90
N VAL A 338 16.16 8.38 -19.74
CA VAL A 338 17.17 7.31 -19.60
C VAL A 338 16.56 5.95 -19.91
N ASN A 339 15.31 5.71 -19.48
CA ASN A 339 14.58 4.47 -19.73
C ASN A 339 13.64 4.57 -20.94
N LYS A 340 13.94 5.38 -21.96
CA LYS A 340 13.04 5.61 -23.11
C LYS A 340 12.65 4.34 -23.89
N GLY A 341 13.50 3.31 -23.86
CA GLY A 341 13.27 2.03 -24.55
C GLY A 341 12.27 1.10 -23.85
N VAL A 342 11.85 1.43 -22.61
CA VAL A 342 10.88 0.62 -21.88
C VAL A 342 9.46 0.89 -22.41
N PRO A 343 8.67 -0.16 -22.75
CA PRO A 343 7.32 -0.03 -23.30
C PRO A 343 6.34 0.81 -22.46
N LEU A 344 5.30 1.34 -23.10
CA LEU A 344 4.30 2.19 -22.43
C LEU A 344 3.36 1.42 -21.49
N ASP A 345 3.11 0.14 -21.77
CA ASP A 345 2.31 -0.75 -20.95
C ASP A 345 3.07 -1.29 -19.73
N ALA A 346 4.39 -1.11 -19.65
CA ALA A 346 5.19 -1.44 -18.48
C ALA A 346 4.92 -0.48 -17.29
N PRO A 347 5.24 -0.89 -16.04
CA PRO A 347 5.07 -0.02 -14.87
C PRO A 347 5.84 1.29 -14.95
N LEU A 348 5.30 2.36 -14.36
CA LEU A 348 5.86 3.73 -14.43
C LEU A 348 7.37 3.80 -14.12
N PHE A 349 7.81 3.10 -13.06
CA PHE A 349 9.21 3.08 -12.62
C PHE A 349 10.00 1.87 -13.13
N ALA A 350 9.52 1.18 -14.18
CA ALA A 350 10.28 0.13 -14.85
C ALA A 350 11.50 0.71 -15.57
N PHE A 351 12.58 -0.07 -15.59
CA PHE A 351 13.88 0.32 -16.09
C PHE A 351 14.47 -0.73 -17.04
N THR A 352 15.38 -0.31 -17.91
CA THR A 352 16.10 -1.21 -18.82
C THR A 352 17.07 -2.08 -18.00
N SER A 353 16.95 -3.40 -18.15
CA SER A 353 17.81 -4.39 -17.51
C SER A 353 18.90 -4.88 -18.48
N ASN A 354 19.84 -5.67 -17.96
CA ASN A 354 20.94 -6.22 -18.75
C ASN A 354 20.41 -7.04 -19.94
N GLY A 355 21.03 -6.87 -21.11
CA GLY A 355 20.62 -7.55 -22.34
C GLY A 355 19.52 -6.85 -23.14
N GLY A 356 19.18 -5.60 -22.80
CA GLY A 356 18.22 -4.78 -23.56
C GLY A 356 16.74 -5.04 -23.23
N ASN A 357 16.46 -5.97 -22.32
CA ASN A 357 15.13 -6.18 -21.76
C ASN A 357 14.79 -5.09 -20.73
N TRP A 358 13.59 -5.15 -20.15
CA TRP A 358 13.18 -4.28 -19.05
C TRP A 358 12.77 -5.08 -17.82
N SER A 359 12.75 -4.43 -16.67
CA SER A 359 12.29 -5.03 -15.42
C SER A 359 11.47 -4.04 -14.59
N PRO A 360 10.42 -4.51 -13.90
CA PRO A 360 9.62 -3.66 -13.04
C PRO A 360 10.39 -3.33 -11.75
N MET A 361 10.17 -2.13 -11.19
CA MET A 361 10.76 -1.78 -9.90
C MET A 361 10.01 -2.47 -8.76
N THR A 362 10.67 -3.40 -8.07
CA THR A 362 10.14 -4.04 -6.86
C THR A 362 10.49 -3.22 -5.62
N LYS A 363 9.62 -3.28 -4.59
CA LYS A 363 9.90 -2.65 -3.30
C LYS A 363 11.22 -3.14 -2.68
N ASP A 364 11.53 -4.42 -2.84
CA ASP A 364 12.74 -5.03 -2.29
C ASP A 364 14.01 -4.49 -2.97
N TRP A 365 14.03 -4.42 -4.30
CA TRP A 365 15.16 -3.85 -5.05
C TRP A 365 15.39 -2.39 -4.70
N PHE A 366 14.30 -1.62 -4.64
CA PHE A 366 14.34 -0.21 -4.25
C PHE A 366 14.92 -0.02 -2.83
N MET A 367 14.37 -0.74 -1.85
CA MET A 367 14.81 -0.60 -0.47
C MET A 367 16.23 -1.11 -0.25
N ARG A 368 16.67 -2.18 -0.94
CA ARG A 368 18.05 -2.66 -0.87
C ARG A 368 19.04 -1.61 -1.35
N ARG A 369 18.77 -0.95 -2.48
CA ARG A 369 19.63 0.12 -3.00
C ARG A 369 19.69 1.32 -2.05
N CYS A 370 18.54 1.82 -1.59
CA CYS A 370 18.47 2.95 -0.65
C CYS A 370 19.19 2.63 0.67
N THR A 371 18.91 1.46 1.26
CA THR A 371 19.51 1.04 2.53
C THR A 371 21.02 0.87 2.43
N SER A 372 21.53 0.36 1.30
CA SER A 372 22.97 0.26 1.07
C SER A 372 23.66 1.63 1.13
N ILE A 373 23.06 2.65 0.51
CA ILE A 373 23.60 4.00 0.46
C ILE A 373 23.52 4.65 1.84
N TRP A 374 22.35 4.60 2.47
CA TRP A 374 22.14 5.19 3.79
C TRP A 374 22.97 4.52 4.87
N LYS A 375 23.22 3.21 4.77
CA LYS A 375 24.14 2.50 5.66
C LYS A 375 25.56 3.06 5.55
N ALA A 376 26.05 3.33 4.34
CA ALA A 376 27.37 3.91 4.13
C ALA A 376 27.46 5.35 4.67
N ALA A 377 26.34 6.08 4.68
CA ALA A 377 26.22 7.43 5.23
C ALA A 377 25.87 7.49 6.74
N ASN A 378 25.81 6.34 7.45
CA ASN A 378 25.37 6.24 8.85
C ASN A 378 23.93 6.77 9.12
N LEU A 379 23.06 6.71 8.11
CA LEU A 379 21.65 7.14 8.15
C LEU A 379 20.70 5.93 8.21
N LEU A 380 20.93 5.03 9.17
CA LEU A 380 20.15 3.78 9.31
C LEU A 380 18.77 4.02 9.94
N LEU A 381 17.94 2.96 9.98
CA LEU A 381 16.63 2.88 10.68
C LEU A 381 15.38 3.37 9.92
N VAL A 382 15.47 3.60 8.60
CA VAL A 382 14.30 3.94 7.77
C VAL A 382 13.81 2.76 6.93
N LEU A 383 12.49 2.65 6.80
CA LEU A 383 11.82 1.61 6.02
C LEU A 383 11.03 2.24 4.88
N GLY A 384 10.45 1.44 3.99
CA GLY A 384 9.66 1.98 2.88
C GLY A 384 8.49 2.88 3.30
N HIS A 385 7.96 2.69 4.50
CA HIS A 385 6.91 3.57 5.05
C HIS A 385 7.45 4.95 5.49
N SER A 386 8.75 5.02 5.80
CA SER A 386 9.41 6.23 6.27
C SER A 386 9.47 7.32 5.20
N PHE A 387 9.40 7.00 3.90
CA PHE A 387 9.28 8.00 2.83
C PHE A 387 8.03 8.86 2.98
N ARG A 388 6.88 8.21 3.20
CA ARG A 388 5.60 8.90 3.39
C ARG A 388 5.58 9.72 4.68
N ILE A 389 6.18 9.21 5.76
CA ILE A 389 6.34 9.95 7.02
C ILE A 389 7.25 11.18 6.79
N GLY A 390 8.36 10.98 6.09
CA GLY A 390 9.35 12.00 5.75
C GLY A 390 8.76 13.15 4.96
N GLY A 391 8.19 12.86 3.80
CA GLY A 391 7.59 13.89 2.95
C GLY A 391 6.48 14.67 3.65
N SER A 392 5.63 14.01 4.45
CA SER A 392 4.62 14.72 5.24
C SER A 392 5.24 15.62 6.29
N THR A 393 6.26 15.14 6.99
CA THR A 393 6.97 15.92 8.00
C THR A 393 7.63 17.14 7.38
N GLU A 394 8.35 16.98 6.27
CA GLU A 394 9.03 18.10 5.61
C GLU A 394 8.05 19.12 5.02
N LEU A 395 6.95 18.69 4.41
CA LEU A 395 5.94 19.63 3.90
C LEU A 395 5.26 20.41 5.04
N LEU A 396 4.97 19.74 6.15
CA LEU A 396 4.41 20.40 7.34
C LEU A 396 5.41 21.40 7.94
N LEU A 397 6.70 21.06 8.00
CA LEU A 397 7.77 21.97 8.43
C LEU A 397 8.03 23.11 7.44
N ALA A 398 7.76 22.92 6.15
CA ALA A 398 7.74 24.00 5.17
C ALA A 398 6.51 24.92 5.32
N GLY A 399 5.55 24.55 6.18
CA GLY A 399 4.33 25.32 6.44
C GLY A 399 3.21 25.08 5.43
N VAL A 400 3.25 23.96 4.70
CA VAL A 400 2.13 23.54 3.86
C VAL A 400 0.95 23.18 4.77
N PRO A 401 -0.27 23.70 4.50
CA PRO A 401 -1.44 23.39 5.33
C PRO A 401 -1.69 21.88 5.44
N CYS A 402 -2.16 21.47 6.61
CA CYS A 402 -2.30 20.06 6.98
C CYS A 402 -3.25 19.32 6.04
N GLU A 403 -4.34 19.95 5.65
CA GLU A 403 -5.34 19.48 4.70
C GLU A 403 -4.76 19.29 3.29
N VAL A 404 -3.81 20.14 2.88
CA VAL A 404 -3.12 20.01 1.59
C VAL A 404 -2.20 18.80 1.61
N VAL A 405 -1.41 18.62 2.69
CA VAL A 405 -0.56 17.42 2.85
C VAL A 405 -1.40 16.15 2.93
N ALA A 406 -2.53 16.19 3.65
CA ALA A 406 -3.48 15.08 3.76
C ALA A 406 -4.08 14.70 2.39
N ALA A 407 -4.49 15.69 1.60
CA ALA A 407 -4.96 15.49 0.24
C ALA A 407 -3.85 14.91 -0.67
N LEU A 408 -2.63 15.47 -0.56
CA LEU A 408 -1.47 15.09 -1.36
C LEU A 408 -1.05 13.63 -1.17
N GLY A 409 -1.10 13.09 0.05
CA GLY A 409 -0.84 11.66 0.28
C GLY A 409 -2.08 10.77 0.22
N GLY A 410 -3.26 11.32 -0.08
CA GLY A 410 -4.51 10.57 -0.22
C GLY A 410 -5.03 9.98 1.10
N TRP A 411 -4.88 10.71 2.21
CA TRP A 411 -5.55 10.37 3.46
C TRP A 411 -7.02 10.78 3.41
N THR A 412 -7.90 9.87 3.80
CA THR A 412 -9.35 10.11 3.94
C THR A 412 -9.80 10.12 5.41
N SER A 413 -8.85 9.97 6.35
CA SER A 413 -9.13 9.91 7.78
C SER A 413 -8.02 10.56 8.60
N LEU A 414 -8.30 10.81 9.88
CA LEU A 414 -7.38 11.38 10.87
C LEU A 414 -6.16 10.49 11.16
N ALA A 415 -6.04 9.31 10.55
CA ALA A 415 -4.82 8.51 10.60
C ALA A 415 -3.59 9.28 10.06
N PHE A 416 -3.79 10.36 9.31
CA PHE A 416 -2.76 11.32 8.92
C PHE A 416 -1.97 11.88 10.12
N LEU A 417 -2.62 12.18 11.24
CA LEU A 417 -1.96 12.77 12.41
C LEU A 417 -0.87 11.86 12.99
N LEU A 418 -0.97 10.54 12.77
CA LEU A 418 0.06 9.57 13.19
C LEU A 418 1.37 9.69 12.40
N TYR A 419 1.39 10.44 11.29
CA TYR A 419 2.58 10.66 10.45
C TYR A 419 3.35 11.90 10.85
N TRP A 420 2.80 12.74 11.73
CA TRP A 420 3.48 13.94 12.19
C TRP A 420 4.66 13.50 13.06
N ARG A 421 5.87 13.78 12.58
CA ARG A 421 7.10 13.72 13.37
C ARG A 421 7.54 15.15 13.66
N LYS A 422 8.32 15.37 14.71
CA LYS A 422 8.72 16.72 15.14
C LYS A 422 7.51 17.61 15.46
N ILE A 423 6.53 17.07 16.17
CA ILE A 423 5.28 17.77 16.50
C ILE A 423 5.54 19.04 17.33
N GLU A 424 6.57 18.98 18.16
CA GLU A 424 7.13 20.07 18.96
C GLU A 424 7.62 21.26 18.12
N HIS A 425 7.90 21.06 16.84
CA HIS A 425 8.23 22.13 15.89
C HIS A 425 7.04 22.49 15.00
N ILE A 426 6.29 21.50 14.52
CA ILE A 426 5.15 21.70 13.63
C ILE A 426 4.07 22.55 14.32
N ILE A 427 3.72 22.24 15.57
CA ILE A 427 2.65 22.96 16.28
C ILE A 427 3.02 24.43 16.49
N PRO A 428 4.16 24.79 17.12
CA PRO A 428 4.51 26.19 17.32
C PRO A 428 4.65 26.98 16.02
N MET A 429 5.17 26.37 14.95
CA MET A 429 5.29 27.06 13.67
C MET A 429 3.93 27.41 13.06
N ASN A 430 2.97 26.48 13.11
CA ASN A 430 1.63 26.74 12.57
C ASN A 430 0.87 27.76 13.42
N ILE A 431 0.95 27.65 14.76
CA ILE A 431 0.34 28.63 15.67
C ILE A 431 1.00 30.01 15.50
N GLY A 432 2.33 30.09 15.49
CA GLY A 432 3.06 31.34 15.34
C GLY A 432 2.72 32.07 14.04
N LYS A 433 2.63 31.34 12.92
CA LYS A 433 2.20 31.91 11.62
C LYS A 433 0.77 32.45 11.63
N ALA A 434 -0.13 31.86 12.42
CA ALA A 434 -1.50 32.34 12.54
C ALA A 434 -1.60 33.71 13.26
N TYR A 435 -0.60 34.03 14.09
CA TYR A 435 -0.51 35.30 14.82
C TYR A 435 0.60 36.22 14.29
N ASP A 436 1.04 36.01 13.05
CA ASP A 436 2.03 36.88 12.41
C ASP A 436 1.46 38.30 12.28
N LYS A 437 2.05 39.25 13.03
CA LYS A 437 1.60 40.64 13.09
C LYS A 437 1.60 41.32 11.72
N ALA A 438 2.53 40.97 10.82
CA ALA A 438 2.59 41.58 9.49
C ALA A 438 1.41 41.11 8.64
N LYS A 439 1.08 39.81 8.67
CA LYS A 439 -0.12 39.29 7.99
C LYS A 439 -1.40 39.83 8.58
N LEU A 440 -1.49 39.93 9.91
CA LEU A 440 -2.66 40.54 10.57
C LEU A 440 -2.83 42.01 10.17
N ALA A 441 -1.74 42.76 10.07
CA ALA A 441 -1.76 44.14 9.58
C ALA A 441 -2.18 44.22 8.10
N GLU A 442 -1.69 43.32 7.25
CA GLU A 442 -2.07 43.24 5.83
C GLU A 442 -3.56 42.91 5.66
N VAL A 443 -4.06 41.93 6.41
CA VAL A 443 -5.49 41.58 6.43
C VAL A 443 -6.31 42.76 6.94
N ALA A 444 -5.91 43.40 8.05
CA ALA A 444 -6.60 44.58 8.57
C ALA A 444 -6.64 45.72 7.54
N LYS A 445 -5.55 45.95 6.81
CA LYS A 445 -5.50 46.92 5.71
C LYS A 445 -6.46 46.56 4.59
N ALA A 446 -6.50 45.30 4.15
CA ALA A 446 -7.42 44.84 3.11
C ALA A 446 -8.90 44.97 3.53
N PHE A 447 -9.22 44.68 4.80
CA PHE A 447 -10.56 44.90 5.35
C PHE A 447 -10.92 46.39 5.37
N GLU A 448 -9.98 47.26 5.74
CA GLU A 448 -10.19 48.71 5.75
C GLU A 448 -10.37 49.26 4.33
N GLU A 449 -9.57 48.80 3.37
CA GLU A 449 -9.74 49.14 1.95
C GLU A 449 -11.10 48.67 1.42
N PHE A 450 -11.52 47.45 1.76
CA PHE A 450 -12.83 46.91 1.39
C PHE A 450 -13.96 47.75 2.00
N ARG A 451 -13.84 48.10 3.28
CA ARG A 451 -14.79 48.93 4.02
C ARG A 451 -14.96 50.30 3.36
N ILE A 452 -13.86 50.96 3.01
CA ILE A 452 -13.85 52.24 2.31
C ILE A 452 -14.51 52.09 0.93
N THR A 453 -14.11 51.08 0.16
CA THR A 453 -14.61 50.85 -1.21
C THR A 453 -16.12 50.60 -1.24
N HIS A 454 -16.68 49.96 -0.21
CA HIS A 454 -18.09 49.59 -0.13
C HIS A 454 -18.92 50.52 0.77
N ASN A 455 -18.38 51.67 1.20
CA ASN A 455 -19.03 52.63 2.08
C ASN A 455 -19.67 52.00 3.34
N ILE A 456 -18.99 51.02 3.93
CA ILE A 456 -19.47 50.37 5.15
C ILE A 456 -19.11 51.29 6.33
N ALA A 457 -20.13 51.83 7.01
CA ALA A 457 -19.94 52.66 8.18
C ALA A 457 -19.32 51.85 9.32
N LEU A 458 -18.34 52.43 10.02
CA LEU A 458 -17.88 51.86 11.28
C LEU A 458 -19.01 52.02 12.30
N PRO A 459 -19.34 51.00 13.10
CA PRO A 459 -20.20 51.20 14.26
C PRO A 459 -19.54 52.28 15.13
N THR A 460 -20.30 53.32 15.47
CA THR A 460 -19.88 54.33 16.42
C THR A 460 -19.48 53.62 17.71
N ALA A 461 -18.25 53.86 18.15
CA ALA A 461 -17.67 53.22 19.31
C ALA A 461 -18.35 53.70 20.61
N ASP A 462 -19.54 53.18 20.90
CA ASP A 462 -20.16 53.19 22.21
C ASP A 462 -20.04 51.80 22.84
N LEU A 463 -18.80 51.37 23.05
CA LEU A 463 -18.47 50.29 23.98
C LEU A 463 -17.31 50.79 24.83
N VAL A 464 -17.67 51.62 25.82
CA VAL A 464 -16.91 51.81 27.04
C VAL A 464 -16.82 50.43 27.71
N LEU A 465 -15.61 49.93 27.90
CA LEU A 465 -15.32 48.86 28.86
C LEU A 465 -15.19 49.46 30.26
#